data_AF-A0A495IMN5-F1
#
_entry.id   AF-A0A495IMN5-F1
#
_cell.length_a   1.000
_cell.length_b   1.000
_cell.length_c   1.000
_cell.angle_alpha   90.00
_cell.angle_beta   90.00
_cell.angle_gamma   90.00
#
_symmetry.space_group_name_H-M   'P 1'
#
loop_
_entity.id
_entity.type
_entity.pdbx_description
1 polymer ?
#
loop_
_entity_poly.entity_id
_entity_poly.type
_entity_poly.pdbx_seq_one_letter_code
_entity_poly.pdbx_strand_id
1 'polypeptide(L)'
;MTERPGVGTRDERMEAVYAQMEAISRRAVARNRRTSAPLTVVQHTLLTFIASTPACRSIDIAQALRLNRSTISRQVGDLLELGLVEIGDDVGSGAESGSAQATRGAGAERTAR
;
A
#
# COMPACT_ATOMS: atom_id res chain seq x y z
N MET A 1 -27.51 15.16 38.24
CA MET A 1 -27.99 13.79 37.97
C MET A 1 -27.86 13.57 36.47
N THR A 2 -26.69 13.13 36.03
CA THR A 2 -26.36 13.03 34.60
C THR A 2 -26.53 11.57 34.22
N GLU A 3 -27.66 11.23 33.60
CA GLU A 3 -27.88 9.89 33.05
C GLU A 3 -26.82 9.62 31.98
N ARG A 4 -26.01 8.59 32.20
CA ARG A 4 -25.18 8.02 31.14
C ARG A 4 -26.12 7.35 30.14
N PRO A 5 -26.01 7.64 28.83
CA PRO A 5 -26.88 7.02 27.83
C PRO A 5 -26.73 5.51 27.92
N GLY A 6 -27.88 4.84 28.08
CA GLY A 6 -27.98 3.41 28.25
C GLY A 6 -27.19 2.69 27.18
N VAL A 7 -26.30 1.83 27.65
CA VAL A 7 -25.64 0.83 26.83
C VAL A 7 -26.72 0.08 26.05
N GLY A 8 -26.75 0.28 24.73
CA GLY A 8 -27.72 -0.35 23.85
C GLY A 8 -27.78 -1.86 24.03
N THR A 9 -28.93 -2.45 23.71
CA THR A 9 -29.18 -3.88 23.87
C THR A 9 -28.12 -4.70 23.14
N ARG A 10 -27.99 -5.98 23.51
CA ARG A 10 -27.04 -6.89 22.84
C ARG A 10 -27.26 -6.91 21.33
N ASP A 11 -28.51 -6.81 20.90
CA ASP A 11 -28.89 -6.80 19.48
C ASP A 11 -28.49 -5.49 18.79
N GLU A 12 -28.70 -4.34 19.41
CA GLU A 12 -28.24 -3.04 18.90
C GLU A 12 -26.70 -2.99 18.76
N ARG A 13 -25.99 -3.61 19.71
CA ARG A 13 -24.52 -3.74 19.64
C ARG A 13 -24.08 -4.67 18.52
N MET A 14 -24.79 -5.79 18.33
CA MET A 14 -24.50 -6.69 17.22
C MET A 14 -24.77 -6.03 15.88
N GLU A 15 -25.86 -5.28 15.75
CA GLU A 15 -26.20 -4.53 14.54
C GLU A 15 -25.14 -3.46 14.22
N ALA A 16 -24.65 -2.75 15.24
CA ALA A 16 -23.54 -1.82 15.07
C ALA A 16 -22.26 -2.52 14.56
N VAL A 17 -21.92 -3.69 15.10
CA VAL A 17 -20.77 -4.48 14.65
C VAL A 17 -20.96 -4.95 13.21
N TYR A 18 -22.13 -5.47 12.86
CA TYR A 18 -22.42 -5.92 11.49
C TYR A 18 -22.37 -4.77 10.49
N ALA A 19 -22.93 -3.59 10.83
CA ALA A 19 -22.84 -2.40 9.99
C ALA A 19 -21.38 -1.95 9.79
N GLN A 20 -20.55 -2.04 10.83
CA GLN A 20 -19.12 -1.76 10.72
C GLN A 20 -18.39 -2.79 9.84
N MET A 21 -18.65 -4.08 10.00
CA MET A 21 -18.07 -5.14 9.16
C MET A 21 -18.48 -4.98 7.69
N GLU A 22 -19.73 -4.61 7.43
CA GLU A 22 -20.22 -4.34 6.09
C GLU A 22 -19.52 -3.12 5.48
N ALA A 23 -19.35 -2.04 6.24
CA ALA A 23 -18.61 -0.87 5.80
C ALA A 23 -17.13 -1.17 5.49
N ILE A 24 -16.48 -2.00 6.31
CA ILE A 24 -15.11 -2.47 6.09
C ILE A 24 -15.05 -3.31 4.81
N SER A 25 -15.97 -4.26 4.64
CA SER A 25 -16.05 -5.12 3.46
C SER A 25 -16.30 -4.33 2.18
N ARG A 26 -17.22 -3.37 2.20
CA ARG A 26 -17.47 -2.46 1.07
C ARG A 26 -16.22 -1.65 0.71
N ARG A 27 -15.49 -1.13 1.70
CA ARG A 27 -14.23 -0.40 1.46
C ARG A 27 -13.13 -1.30 0.92
N ALA A 28 -13.02 -2.54 1.42
CA ALA A 28 -12.06 -3.53 0.93
C ALA A 28 -12.35 -3.91 -0.54
N VAL A 29 -13.61 -4.17 -0.88
CA VAL A 29 -14.03 -4.47 -2.26
C VAL A 29 -13.85 -3.25 -3.17
N ALA A 30 -14.16 -2.04 -2.72
CA ALA A 30 -13.96 -0.82 -3.51
C ALA A 30 -12.47 -0.49 -3.73
N ARG A 31 -11.58 -0.83 -2.78
CA ARG A 31 -10.12 -0.81 -2.99
C ARG A 31 -9.71 -1.88 -4.00
N ASN A 32 -10.16 -3.11 -3.81
CA ASN A 32 -9.86 -4.20 -4.72
C ASN A 32 -10.35 -3.92 -6.15
N ARG A 33 -11.49 -3.25 -6.34
CA ARG A 33 -11.98 -2.82 -7.66
C ARG A 33 -11.12 -1.74 -8.30
N ARG A 34 -10.53 -0.83 -7.51
CA ARG A 34 -9.48 0.10 -8.01
C ARG A 34 -8.22 -0.66 -8.42
N THR A 35 -7.89 -1.73 -7.70
CA THR A 35 -6.81 -2.69 -8.02
C THR A 35 -7.19 -3.70 -9.12
N SER A 36 -8.47 -3.80 -9.50
CA SER A 36 -8.98 -4.83 -10.43
C SER A 36 -8.78 -4.47 -11.90
N ALA A 37 -8.26 -3.27 -12.20
CA ALA A 37 -7.53 -3.09 -13.44
C ALA A 37 -6.23 -3.88 -13.29
N PRO A 38 -5.95 -4.88 -14.14
CA PRO A 38 -4.72 -5.66 -14.05
C PRO A 38 -3.52 -4.71 -14.03
N LEU A 39 -2.55 -4.98 -13.16
CA LEU A 39 -1.33 -4.20 -13.08
C LEU A 39 -0.72 -4.09 -14.48
N THR A 40 -0.26 -2.88 -14.81
CA THR A 40 0.42 -2.69 -16.09
C THR A 40 1.73 -3.50 -16.10
N VAL A 41 2.22 -3.82 -17.29
CA VAL A 41 3.52 -4.51 -17.46
C VAL A 41 4.64 -3.77 -16.72
N VAL A 42 4.61 -2.43 -16.73
CA VAL A 42 5.60 -1.60 -16.03
C VAL A 42 5.51 -1.78 -14.52
N GLN A 43 4.31 -1.79 -13.94
CA GLN A 43 4.10 -2.01 -12.51
C GLN A 43 4.56 -3.41 -12.08
N HIS A 44 4.29 -4.43 -12.90
CA HIS A 44 4.78 -5.79 -12.65
C HIS A 44 6.31 -5.87 -12.66
N THR A 45 6.97 -5.26 -13.65
CA THR A 45 8.43 -5.19 -13.72
C THR A 45 9.01 -4.45 -12.52
N LEU A 46 8.38 -3.35 -12.11
CA LEU A 46 8.81 -2.52 -10.98
C LEU A 46 8.74 -3.30 -9.65
N LEU A 47 7.64 -4.03 -9.41
CA LEU A 47 7.50 -4.90 -8.24
C LEU A 47 8.52 -6.04 -8.24
N THR A 48 8.79 -6.64 -9.40
CA THR A 48 9.79 -7.70 -9.55
C THR A 48 11.20 -7.17 -9.22
N PHE A 49 11.52 -5.96 -9.70
CA PHE A 49 12.79 -5.31 -9.43
C PHE A 49 12.97 -5.01 -7.93
N ILE A 50 11.98 -4.38 -7.29
CA ILE A 50 12.01 -4.06 -5.86
C ILE A 50 12.12 -5.32 -4.99
N ALA A 51 11.44 -6.40 -5.39
CA ALA A 51 11.53 -7.69 -4.69
C ALA A 51 12.94 -8.32 -4.80
N SER A 52 13.60 -8.17 -5.96
CA SER A 52 14.95 -8.69 -6.19
C SER A 52 16.06 -7.83 -5.57
N THR A 53 15.78 -6.55 -5.32
CA THR A 53 16.74 -5.56 -4.79
C THR A 53 16.13 -4.84 -3.60
N PRO A 54 16.10 -5.48 -2.42
CA PRO A 54 15.58 -4.87 -1.20
C PRO A 54 16.39 -3.62 -0.84
N ALA A 55 15.71 -2.58 -0.33
CA ALA A 55 16.29 -1.27 0.00
C ALA A 55 16.88 -0.49 -1.21
N CYS A 56 16.26 -0.61 -2.38
CA CYS A 56 16.64 0.20 -3.55
C CYS A 56 16.06 1.63 -3.48
N ARG A 57 16.86 2.62 -3.86
CA ARG A 57 16.38 4.01 -4.00
C ARG A 57 15.64 4.14 -5.32
N SER A 58 14.65 5.05 -5.37
CA SER A 58 13.93 5.35 -6.62
C SER A 58 14.85 5.77 -7.79
N ILE A 59 16.02 6.34 -7.49
CA ILE A 59 17.02 6.69 -8.50
C ILE A 59 17.70 5.45 -9.11
N ASP A 60 17.92 4.40 -8.32
CA ASP A 60 18.57 3.17 -8.77
C ASP A 60 17.63 2.40 -9.69
N ILE A 61 16.34 2.37 -9.33
CA ILE A 61 15.26 1.81 -10.15
C ILE A 61 15.22 2.51 -11.52
N ALA A 62 15.28 3.84 -11.55
CA ALA A 62 15.25 4.60 -12.80
C ALA A 62 16.43 4.27 -13.72
N GLN A 63 17.63 4.14 -13.15
CA GLN A 63 18.82 3.75 -13.90
C GLN A 63 18.75 2.31 -14.41
N ALA A 64 18.36 1.37 -13.55
CA ALA A 64 18.30 -0.05 -13.87
C ALA A 64 17.26 -0.36 -14.96
N LEU A 65 16.10 0.30 -14.91
CA LEU A 65 15.03 0.12 -15.89
C LEU A 65 15.16 1.05 -17.11
N ARG A 66 16.18 1.93 -17.14
CA ARG A 66 16.37 2.97 -18.16
C ARG A 66 15.13 3.84 -18.40
N LEU A 67 14.46 4.21 -17.31
CA LEU A 67 13.24 5.03 -17.33
C LEU A 67 13.49 6.40 -16.73
N ASN A 68 12.68 7.38 -17.15
CA ASN A 68 12.74 8.71 -16.57
C ASN A 68 12.36 8.69 -15.09
N ARG A 69 13.03 9.51 -14.28
CA ARG A 69 12.74 9.65 -12.85
C ARG A 69 11.29 10.08 -12.59
N SER A 70 10.71 10.93 -13.45
CA SER A 70 9.29 11.32 -13.37
C SER A 70 8.35 10.15 -13.62
N THR A 71 8.71 9.23 -14.52
CA THR A 71 7.97 7.99 -14.76
C THR A 71 8.03 7.07 -13.54
N ILE A 72 9.23 6.83 -12.99
CA ILE A 72 9.39 6.00 -11.79
C ILE A 72 8.64 6.60 -10.61
N SER A 73 8.76 7.91 -10.37
CA SER A 73 8.07 8.57 -9.25
C SER A 73 6.56 8.42 -9.33
N ARG A 74 5.97 8.53 -10.54
CA ARG A 74 4.54 8.30 -10.74
C ARG A 74 4.19 6.84 -10.46
N GLN A 75 4.92 5.89 -11.05
CA GLN A 75 4.63 4.46 -10.88
C GLN A 75 4.81 3.96 -9.44
N VAL A 76 5.84 4.43 -8.73
CA VAL A 76 6.03 4.15 -7.31
C VAL A 76 4.92 4.79 -6.48
N GLY A 77 4.49 6.02 -6.82
CA GLY A 77 3.32 6.67 -6.20
C GLY A 77 2.04 5.84 -6.36
N ASP A 78 1.76 5.38 -7.57
CA ASP A 78 0.60 4.52 -7.86
C ASP A 78 0.68 3.21 -7.04
N LEU A 79 1.87 2.60 -6.92
CA LEU A 79 2.07 1.38 -6.12
C LEU A 79 1.96 1.61 -4.61
N LEU A 80 2.36 2.79 -4.11
CA LEU A 80 2.17 3.21 -2.72
C LEU A 80 0.67 3.37 -2.40
N GLU A 81 -0.08 4.01 -3.29
CA GLU A 81 -1.54 4.15 -3.15
C GLU A 81 -2.26 2.79 -3.16
N LEU A 82 -1.72 1.83 -3.93
CA LEU A 82 -2.20 0.45 -3.95
C LEU A 82 -1.75 -0.37 -2.73
N GLY A 83 -0.84 0.15 -1.90
CA GLY A 83 -0.29 -0.55 -0.73
C GLY A 83 0.59 -1.74 -1.08
N LEU A 84 1.17 -1.77 -2.29
CA LEU A 84 2.03 -2.85 -2.77
C LEU A 84 3.51 -2.61 -2.47
N VAL A 85 3.87 -1.36 -2.21
CA VAL A 85 5.21 -0.94 -1.75
C VAL A 85 5.07 0.04 -0.58
N GLU A 86 6.11 0.17 0.21
CA GLU A 86 6.21 1.07 1.35
C GLU A 86 7.50 1.87 1.26
N ILE A 87 7.52 3.08 1.83
CA ILE A 87 8.76 3.85 1.92
C ILE A 87 9.52 3.40 3.17
N GLY A 88 10.72 2.87 2.98
CA GLY A 88 11.65 2.55 4.07
C GLY A 88 12.32 3.82 4.59
N ASP A 89 12.37 3.96 5.91
CA ASP A 89 13.15 4.99 6.58
C ASP A 89 14.64 4.65 6.51
N ASP A 90 15.45 5.61 6.06
CA ASP A 90 16.89 5.48 5.98
C ASP A 90 17.50 5.54 7.39
N VAL A 91 17.56 4.41 8.09
CA VAL A 91 18.24 4.32 9.39
C VAL A 91 19.74 4.14 9.13
N GLY A 92 20.41 5.21 8.70
CA GLY A 92 21.86 5.37 8.82
C GLY A 92 22.62 5.66 7.53
N SER A 93 22.84 6.94 7.21
CA SER A 93 24.17 7.58 7.25
C SER A 93 24.04 9.03 6.79
N GLY A 94 24.79 9.92 7.46
CA GLY A 94 24.62 11.37 7.38
C GLY A 94 24.83 11.96 5.98
N ALA A 95 24.18 13.12 5.81
CA ALA A 95 24.41 14.13 4.78
C ALA A 95 24.32 13.62 3.33
N GLU A 96 23.10 13.61 2.78
CA GLU A 96 22.70 14.44 1.63
C GLU A 96 21.29 14.05 1.16
N SER A 97 20.33 14.94 1.40
CA SER A 97 19.04 15.07 0.70
C SER A 97 18.22 13.79 0.41
N GLY A 98 17.40 13.38 1.39
CA GLY A 98 16.01 12.90 1.19
C GLY A 98 15.76 11.89 0.06
N SER A 99 16.32 10.69 0.15
CA SER A 99 15.94 9.59 -0.75
C SER A 99 15.05 8.57 -0.03
N ALA A 100 13.75 8.64 -0.30
CA ALA A 100 12.78 7.60 0.07
C ALA A 100 13.13 6.27 -0.64
N GLN A 101 13.28 5.19 0.15
CA GLN A 101 13.54 3.83 -0.35
C GLN A 101 12.21 3.11 -0.54
N ALA A 102 12.00 2.35 -1.61
CA ALA A 102 10.78 1.56 -1.75
C ALA A 102 11.06 0.11 -1.33
N THR A 103 10.27 -0.43 -0.41
CA THR A 103 10.29 -1.84 -0.01
C THR A 103 8.96 -2.49 -0.37
N ARG A 104 8.94 -3.81 -0.60
CA ARG A 104 7.70 -4.51 -0.96
C ARG A 104 6.80 -4.62 0.28
N GLY A 105 5.56 -4.17 0.18
CA GLY A 105 4.58 -4.26 1.26
C GLY A 105 4.09 -5.70 1.45
N ALA A 106 3.72 -6.07 2.68
CA ALA A 106 3.30 -7.42 3.08
C ALA A 106 2.03 -7.94 2.36
N GLY A 107 1.34 -7.11 1.58
CA GLY A 107 0.09 -7.46 0.87
C GLY A 107 0.25 -8.26 -0.42
N ALA A 108 1.47 -8.52 -0.90
CA ALA A 108 1.71 -9.04 -2.24
C ALA A 108 1.92 -10.57 -2.33
N GLU A 109 1.79 -11.32 -1.23
CA GLU A 109 1.95 -12.79 -1.27
C GLU A 109 0.69 -13.50 -0.78
N ARG A 110 -0.07 -14.05 -1.73
CA ARG A 110 -0.66 -15.41 -1.73
C ARG A 110 -1.50 -15.60 -3.00
N THR A 111 -0.85 -15.67 -4.15
CA THR A 111 -1.44 -16.26 -5.37
C THR A 111 -0.31 -16.71 -6.30
N ALA A 112 0.34 -17.80 -5.93
CA ALA A 112 0.93 -18.70 -6.91
C ALA A 112 0.87 -20.13 -6.35
N ARG A 113 0.27 -20.95 -7.19
CA ARG A 113 -0.14 -22.35 -7.08
C ARG A 113 1.00 -23.33 -6.78
#